data_AF-A0A9X0CR44-F1
#
_entry.id   AF-A0A9X0CR44-F1
#
_cell.length_a   1.000
_cell.length_b   1.000
_cell.length_c   1.000
_cell.angle_alpha   90.00
_cell.angle_beta   90.00
_cell.angle_gamma   90.00
#
_symmetry.space_group_name_H-M   'P 1'
#
loop_
_entity.id
_entity.type
_entity.pdbx_description
1 polymer ?
#
loop_
_entity_poly.entity_id
_entity_poly.type
_entity_poly.pdbx_seq_one_letter_code
_entity_poly.pdbx_strand_id
1 'polypeptide(L)'
;MDAPKAMEIKSMKLSWLQTWEPLKVEDVSKFDQMHYYGTEAVDEATGLLGISFIEDFFLKPGVILTEEEIITFKQDLYMSDLPEKDAYISQLKTAGFTDIKFDDLTEPWLSFVSQRPLEFCQNKERHVRVIGQDAFDSLEYFYSKIKIVFEKGLVGGCRVIATKPAI
;
A
#
# COMPACT_ATOMS: atom_id res chain seq x y z
N MET A 1 -27.54 -48.43 -20.97
CA MET A 1 -28.66 -47.47 -20.97
C MET A 1 -29.18 -47.49 -19.54
N ASP A 2 -28.90 -46.53 -18.66
CA ASP A 2 -28.61 -45.11 -18.87
C ASP A 2 -27.55 -44.59 -17.89
N ALA A 3 -26.75 -43.63 -18.36
CA ALA A 3 -25.82 -42.87 -17.54
C ALA A 3 -26.58 -41.93 -16.59
N PRO A 4 -26.10 -41.69 -15.36
CA PRO A 4 -26.67 -40.64 -14.52
C PRO A 4 -26.49 -39.28 -15.21
N LYS A 5 -27.61 -38.57 -15.38
CA LYS A 5 -27.68 -37.22 -15.96
C LYS A 5 -26.65 -36.32 -15.30
N ALA A 6 -25.81 -35.69 -16.11
CA ALA A 6 -24.96 -34.58 -15.68
C ALA A 6 -25.82 -33.52 -14.98
N MET A 7 -25.52 -33.22 -13.73
CA MET A 7 -26.04 -32.02 -13.08
C MET A 7 -25.53 -30.81 -13.86
N GLU A 8 -26.47 -30.10 -14.45
CA GLU A 8 -26.26 -28.81 -15.08
C GLU A 8 -25.82 -27.83 -13.99
N ILE A 9 -24.51 -27.56 -13.91
CA ILE A 9 -23.97 -26.49 -13.05
C ILE A 9 -24.43 -25.18 -13.69
N LYS A 10 -25.64 -24.74 -13.33
CA LYS A 10 -26.08 -23.37 -13.56
C LYS A 10 -25.07 -22.46 -12.86
N SER A 11 -24.30 -21.75 -13.68
CA SER A 11 -23.45 -20.62 -13.36
C SER A 11 -23.92 -19.89 -12.09
N MET A 12 -23.36 -20.28 -10.94
CA MET A 12 -23.31 -19.42 -9.76
C MET A 12 -22.32 -18.32 -10.14
N LYS A 13 -22.83 -17.22 -10.72
CA LYS A 13 -22.08 -15.99 -10.84
C LYS A 13 -21.60 -15.62 -9.44
N LEU A 14 -20.29 -15.66 -9.25
CA LEU A 14 -19.58 -15.23 -8.05
C LEU A 14 -20.00 -13.77 -7.74
N SER A 15 -20.96 -13.59 -6.85
CA SER A 15 -21.49 -12.28 -6.43
C SER A 15 -20.50 -11.45 -5.61
N TRP A 16 -19.27 -11.94 -5.43
CA TRP A 16 -18.19 -11.31 -4.68
C TRP A 16 -17.16 -10.62 -5.57
N LEU A 17 -17.24 -10.79 -6.90
CA LEU A 17 -16.49 -9.96 -7.82
C LEU A 17 -17.27 -8.67 -8.00
N GLN A 18 -16.98 -7.69 -7.14
CA GLN A 18 -17.40 -6.31 -7.30
C GLN A 18 -16.78 -5.81 -8.61
N THR A 19 -17.49 -5.95 -9.72
CA THR A 19 -17.09 -5.44 -11.02
C THR A 19 -17.08 -3.93 -10.91
N TRP A 20 -15.89 -3.35 -10.96
CA TRP A 20 -15.74 -1.91 -11.04
C TRP A 20 -16.42 -1.43 -12.33
N GLU A 21 -17.49 -0.65 -12.20
CA GLU A 21 -17.93 0.15 -13.35
C GLU A 21 -16.84 1.21 -13.59
N PRO A 22 -16.26 1.28 -14.79
CA PRO A 22 -15.33 2.36 -15.11
C PRO A 22 -16.04 3.71 -14.96
N LEU A 23 -15.35 4.69 -14.36
CA LEU A 23 -15.85 6.06 -14.24
C LEU A 23 -16.26 6.58 -15.61
N LYS A 24 -17.47 7.13 -15.71
CA LYS A 24 -18.01 7.72 -16.94
C LYS A 24 -17.63 9.20 -17.01
N VAL A 25 -17.71 9.78 -18.19
CA VAL A 25 -17.38 11.21 -18.40
C VAL A 25 -18.26 12.09 -17.52
N GLU A 26 -19.52 11.71 -17.33
CA GLU A 26 -20.48 12.43 -16.48
C GLU A 26 -20.05 12.43 -15.01
N ASP A 27 -19.42 11.35 -14.53
CA ASP A 27 -18.96 11.22 -13.16
C ASP A 27 -17.80 12.17 -12.84
N VAL A 28 -17.00 12.54 -13.86
CA VAL A 28 -15.81 13.39 -13.71
C VAL A 28 -15.98 14.81 -14.26
N SER A 29 -16.92 15.02 -15.18
CA SER A 29 -17.18 16.33 -15.82
C SER A 29 -17.61 17.41 -14.82
N LYS A 30 -18.20 17.02 -13.68
CA LYS A 30 -18.52 17.92 -12.58
C LYS A 30 -17.28 18.59 -11.95
N PHE A 31 -16.10 18.02 -12.18
CA PHE A 31 -14.82 18.55 -11.72
C PHE A 31 -14.08 19.34 -12.81
N ASP A 32 -14.67 19.55 -13.99
CA ASP A 32 -14.03 20.23 -15.12
C ASP A 32 -13.53 21.64 -14.76
N GLN A 33 -14.20 22.33 -13.84
CA GLN A 33 -13.79 23.66 -13.38
C GLN A 33 -12.77 23.63 -12.23
N MET A 34 -12.44 22.46 -11.70
CA MET A 34 -11.59 22.38 -10.51
C MET A 34 -10.11 22.59 -10.80
N HIS A 35 -9.66 22.49 -12.06
CA HIS A 35 -8.28 22.77 -12.45
C HIS A 35 -7.82 24.21 -12.15
N TYR A 36 -8.74 25.13 -11.83
CA TYR A 36 -8.44 26.49 -11.38
C TYR A 36 -7.98 26.57 -9.90
N TYR A 37 -8.21 25.54 -9.08
CA TYR A 37 -8.01 25.60 -7.62
C TYR A 37 -6.76 24.83 -7.11
N GLY A 38 -5.86 24.42 -8.01
CA GLY A 38 -4.58 23.81 -7.60
C GLY A 38 -4.75 22.56 -6.73
N THR A 39 -4.16 22.53 -5.54
CA THR A 39 -4.23 21.37 -4.62
C THR A 39 -5.55 21.26 -3.88
N GLU A 40 -6.28 22.36 -3.66
CA GLU A 40 -7.60 22.35 -3.01
C GLU A 40 -8.63 21.57 -3.83
N ALA A 41 -8.48 21.60 -5.17
CA ALA A 41 -9.26 20.78 -6.07
C ALA A 41 -9.09 19.27 -5.83
N VAL A 42 -7.88 18.85 -5.49
CA VAL A 42 -7.58 17.43 -5.25
C VAL A 42 -8.23 16.96 -3.94
N ASP A 43 -8.19 17.80 -2.90
CA ASP A 43 -8.85 17.51 -1.62
C ASP A 43 -10.37 17.46 -1.77
N GLU A 44 -10.97 18.42 -2.47
CA GLU A 44 -12.42 18.47 -2.70
C GLU A 44 -12.88 17.29 -3.59
N ALA A 45 -12.15 16.94 -4.65
CA ALA A 45 -12.48 15.78 -5.49
C ALA A 45 -12.35 14.46 -4.71
N THR A 46 -11.33 14.32 -3.85
CA THR A 46 -11.15 13.16 -2.99
C THR A 46 -12.31 13.04 -1.99
N GLY A 47 -12.75 14.16 -1.40
CA GLY A 47 -13.92 14.22 -0.52
C GLY A 47 -15.23 13.88 -1.25
N LEU A 48 -15.43 14.41 -2.45
CA LEU A 48 -16.65 14.19 -3.25
C LEU A 48 -16.73 12.78 -3.84
N LEU A 49 -15.59 12.14 -4.13
CA LEU A 49 -15.54 10.75 -4.56
C LEU A 49 -15.58 9.79 -3.36
N GLY A 50 -15.19 10.26 -2.18
CA GLY A 50 -15.14 9.45 -0.97
C GLY A 50 -14.17 8.27 -1.09
N ILE A 51 -13.12 8.36 -1.92
CA ILE A 51 -12.17 7.28 -2.18
C ILE A 51 -10.86 7.56 -1.44
N SER A 52 -10.26 6.52 -0.86
CA SER A 52 -8.91 6.55 -0.32
C SER A 52 -8.05 5.47 -0.96
N PHE A 53 -6.83 5.84 -1.33
CA PHE A 53 -5.80 4.95 -1.85
C PHE A 53 -4.55 5.11 -0.99
N ILE A 54 -4.12 4.03 -0.35
CA ILE A 54 -3.00 4.01 0.58
C ILE A 54 -2.03 2.92 0.12
N GLU A 55 -0.75 3.25 0.00
CA GLU A 55 0.32 2.27 -0.07
C GLU A 55 1.22 2.45 1.13
N ASP A 56 1.33 1.40 1.95
CA ASP A 56 1.91 1.49 3.29
C ASP A 56 2.54 0.16 3.71
N PHE A 57 3.28 0.18 4.81
CA PHE A 57 3.77 -1.02 5.47
C PHE A 57 2.71 -1.59 6.41
N PHE A 58 2.81 -2.88 6.70
CA PHE A 58 2.08 -3.51 7.80
C PHE A 58 2.96 -4.56 8.48
N LEU A 59 2.69 -4.86 9.74
CA LEU A 59 3.43 -5.88 10.49
C LEU A 59 2.97 -7.28 10.04
N LYS A 60 3.90 -8.21 9.78
CA LYS A 60 3.51 -9.58 9.42
C LYS A 60 2.87 -10.28 10.63
N PRO A 61 1.88 -11.18 10.40
CA PRO A 61 1.15 -11.81 11.49
C PRO A 61 2.05 -12.56 12.47
N GLY A 62 1.88 -12.30 13.76
CA GLY A 62 2.58 -13.02 14.83
C GLY A 62 4.04 -12.61 15.03
N VAL A 63 4.50 -11.52 14.41
CA VAL A 63 5.84 -10.98 14.63
C VAL A 63 5.94 -10.38 16.03
N ILE A 64 6.93 -10.83 16.80
CA ILE A 64 7.31 -10.24 18.08
C ILE A 64 8.69 -9.62 17.88
N LEU A 65 8.75 -8.28 17.90
CA LEU A 65 10.00 -7.55 17.68
C LEU A 65 10.92 -7.66 18.90
N THR A 66 12.20 -7.85 18.63
CA THR A 66 13.27 -7.66 19.62
C THR A 66 13.48 -6.18 19.94
N GLU A 67 14.19 -5.87 21.04
CA GLU A 67 14.52 -4.48 21.39
C GLU A 67 15.30 -3.76 20.28
N GLU A 68 16.23 -4.46 19.62
CA GLU A 68 16.99 -3.92 18.48
C GLU A 68 16.10 -3.62 17.27
N GLU A 69 15.12 -4.48 17.00
CA GLU A 69 14.17 -4.27 15.91
C GLU A 69 13.19 -3.14 16.23
N ILE A 70 12.77 -2.97 17.48
CA ILE A 70 11.99 -1.82 17.93
C ILE A 70 12.77 -0.51 17.73
N ILE A 71 14.07 -0.51 18.07
CA ILE A 71 14.95 0.64 17.84
C ILE A 71 15.05 0.93 16.33
N THR A 72 15.30 -0.11 15.52
CA THR A 72 15.37 0.02 14.06
C THR A 72 14.07 0.61 13.50
N PHE A 73 12.91 0.09 13.93
CA PHE A 73 11.62 0.58 13.48
C PHE A 73 11.43 2.06 13.84
N LYS A 74 11.70 2.45 15.08
CA LYS A 74 11.41 3.81 15.56
C LYS A 74 12.43 4.86 15.08
N GLN A 75 13.71 4.51 15.08
CA GLN A 75 14.80 5.47 14.88
C GLN A 75 15.35 5.44 13.46
N ASP A 76 15.46 4.26 12.85
CA ASP A 76 16.01 4.13 11.49
C ASP A 76 14.92 4.24 10.42
N LEU A 77 13.73 3.67 10.69
CA LEU A 77 12.65 3.53 9.71
C LEU A 77 11.43 4.41 9.98
N TYR A 78 11.39 5.08 11.14
CA TYR A 78 10.29 5.94 11.58
C TYR A 78 8.90 5.26 11.60
N MET A 79 8.86 3.92 11.71
CA MET A 79 7.67 3.08 11.85
C MET A 79 7.25 2.97 13.33
N SER A 80 6.50 3.97 13.82
CA SER A 80 6.21 4.10 15.25
C SER A 80 5.01 3.27 15.74
N ASP A 81 4.02 3.07 14.87
CA ASP A 81 2.79 2.33 15.16
C ASP A 81 2.40 1.54 13.90
N LEU A 82 2.93 0.32 13.79
CA LEU A 82 2.77 -0.53 12.61
C LEU A 82 1.83 -1.70 12.95
N PRO A 83 0.53 -1.62 12.61
CA PRO A 83 -0.41 -2.67 12.94
C PRO A 83 -0.28 -3.89 12.00
N GLU A 84 -0.75 -5.05 12.48
CA GLU A 84 -1.06 -6.17 11.60
C GLU A 84 -2.28 -5.86 10.73
N LYS A 85 -2.45 -6.60 9.62
CA LYS A 85 -3.52 -6.41 8.64
C LYS A 85 -4.92 -6.26 9.26
N ASP A 86 -5.31 -7.15 10.17
CA ASP A 86 -6.66 -7.13 10.74
C ASP A 86 -6.89 -5.93 11.67
N ALA A 87 -5.86 -5.52 12.40
CA ALA A 87 -5.89 -4.31 13.21
C ALA A 87 -5.95 -3.05 12.33
N TYR A 88 -5.17 -3.00 11.24
CA TYR A 88 -5.20 -1.93 10.24
C TYR A 88 -6.62 -1.76 9.66
N ILE A 89 -7.22 -2.87 9.18
CA ILE A 89 -8.58 -2.85 8.62
C ILE A 89 -9.59 -2.42 9.68
N SER A 90 -9.41 -2.82 10.94
CA SER A 90 -10.31 -2.43 12.03
C SER A 90 -10.22 -0.94 12.38
N GLN A 91 -9.01 -0.36 12.34
CA GLN A 91 -8.80 1.07 12.51
C GLN A 91 -9.51 1.87 11.40
N LEU A 92 -9.39 1.44 10.14
CA LEU A 92 -10.11 2.05 9.02
C LEU A 92 -11.63 1.99 9.19
N LYS A 93 -12.17 0.82 9.57
CA LYS A 93 -13.62 0.68 9.85
C LYS A 93 -14.07 1.62 10.97
N THR A 94 -13.28 1.73 12.04
CA THR A 94 -13.57 2.61 13.18
C THR A 94 -13.57 4.09 12.76
N ALA A 95 -12.72 4.46 11.80
CA ALA A 95 -12.66 5.80 11.23
C ALA A 95 -13.80 6.09 10.22
N GLY A 96 -14.71 5.14 9.99
CA GLY A 96 -15.88 5.28 9.11
C GLY A 96 -15.63 4.85 7.66
N PHE A 97 -14.51 4.21 7.36
CA PHE A 97 -14.26 3.66 6.03
C PHE A 97 -15.03 2.34 5.81
N THR A 98 -15.58 2.19 4.62
CA THR A 98 -16.27 1.02 4.07
C THR A 98 -15.54 0.50 2.83
N ASP A 99 -16.02 -0.63 2.29
CA ASP A 99 -15.52 -1.21 1.03
C ASP A 99 -13.99 -1.41 0.98
N ILE A 100 -13.41 -1.72 2.14
CA ILE A 100 -11.97 -1.83 2.33
C ILE A 100 -11.44 -3.06 1.58
N LYS A 101 -10.63 -2.80 0.56
CA LYS A 101 -9.77 -3.79 -0.11
C LYS A 101 -8.36 -3.63 0.40
N PHE A 102 -7.75 -4.74 0.79
CA PHE A 102 -6.37 -4.78 1.26
C PHE A 102 -5.62 -5.81 0.43
N ASP A 103 -4.82 -5.31 -0.51
CA ASP A 103 -3.95 -6.10 -1.36
C ASP A 103 -2.58 -6.21 -0.68
N ASP A 104 -2.10 -7.43 -0.49
CA ASP A 104 -0.75 -7.70 0.00
C ASP A 104 0.24 -7.56 -1.17
N LEU A 105 1.13 -6.56 -1.08
CA LEU A 105 2.17 -6.25 -2.03
C LEU A 105 3.57 -6.65 -1.52
N THR A 106 3.65 -7.51 -0.50
CA THR A 106 4.92 -7.91 0.12
C THR A 106 5.90 -8.47 -0.90
N GLU A 107 5.48 -9.37 -1.78
CA GLU A 107 6.36 -9.99 -2.78
C GLU A 107 6.96 -8.98 -3.79
N PRO A 108 6.16 -8.17 -4.52
CA PRO A 108 6.74 -7.19 -5.43
C PRO A 108 7.59 -6.14 -4.70
N TRP A 109 7.22 -5.76 -3.48
CA TRP A 109 8.01 -4.83 -2.68
C TRP A 109 9.31 -5.43 -2.20
N LEU A 110 9.30 -6.69 -1.71
CA LEU A 110 10.50 -7.42 -1.32
C LEU A 110 11.50 -7.49 -2.48
N SER A 111 11.03 -7.84 -3.68
CA SER A 111 11.88 -7.87 -4.88
C SER A 111 12.51 -6.49 -5.15
N PHE A 112 11.74 -5.42 -5.07
CA PHE A 112 12.22 -4.06 -5.27
C PHE A 112 13.22 -3.62 -4.19
N VAL A 113 12.90 -3.80 -2.90
CA VAL A 113 13.74 -3.33 -1.79
C VAL A 113 15.02 -4.15 -1.63
N SER A 114 15.04 -5.42 -2.05
CA SER A 114 16.27 -6.22 -2.08
C SER A 114 17.24 -5.75 -3.17
N GLN A 115 16.73 -5.22 -4.29
CA GLN A 115 17.55 -4.73 -5.42
C GLN A 115 18.01 -3.28 -5.22
N ARG A 116 17.16 -2.42 -4.67
CA ARG A 116 17.38 -0.98 -4.52
C ARG A 116 18.75 -0.58 -3.92
N PRO A 117 19.20 -1.13 -2.77
CA PRO A 117 20.51 -0.75 -2.23
C PRO A 117 21.66 -1.17 -3.15
N LEU A 118 21.56 -2.30 -3.86
CA LEU A 118 22.59 -2.75 -4.79
C LEU A 118 22.75 -1.78 -5.96
N GLU A 119 21.63 -1.40 -6.58
CA GLU A 119 21.60 -0.45 -7.69
C GLU A 119 22.05 0.95 -7.26
N PHE A 120 21.66 1.36 -6.04
CA PHE A 120 22.06 2.64 -5.47
C PHE A 120 23.58 2.73 -5.28
N CYS A 121 24.21 1.67 -4.76
CA CYS A 121 25.65 1.60 -4.55
C CYS A 121 26.45 1.45 -5.86
N GLN A 122 25.91 0.76 -6.86
CA GLN A 122 26.52 0.68 -8.20
C GLN A 122 26.69 2.07 -8.85
N ASN A 123 25.83 3.02 -8.50
CA ASN A 123 25.83 4.39 -9.02
C ASN A 123 26.43 5.41 -8.04
N LYS A 124 27.24 4.96 -7.06
CA LYS A 124 27.76 5.79 -5.96
C LYS A 124 28.42 7.09 -6.44
N GLU A 125 29.33 7.04 -7.40
CA GLU A 125 30.05 8.23 -7.89
C GLU A 125 29.12 9.33 -8.37
N ARG A 126 28.07 8.96 -9.11
CA ARG A 126 27.05 9.90 -9.58
C ARG A 126 26.25 10.46 -8.41
N HIS A 127 25.79 9.60 -7.49
CA HIS A 127 25.00 10.04 -6.35
C HIS A 127 25.80 10.97 -5.45
N VAL A 128 26.99 10.59 -5.01
CA VAL A 128 27.86 11.42 -4.17
C VAL A 128 28.13 12.79 -4.80
N ARG A 129 28.34 12.86 -6.12
CA ARG A 129 28.50 14.15 -6.83
C ARG A 129 27.27 15.06 -6.72
N VAL A 130 26.06 14.50 -6.68
CA VAL A 130 24.79 15.25 -6.67
C VAL A 130 24.32 15.57 -5.25
N ILE A 131 24.37 14.59 -4.34
CA ILE A 131 23.80 14.69 -2.99
C ILE A 131 24.85 14.80 -1.88
N GLY A 132 26.13 14.64 -2.19
CA GLY A 132 27.21 14.60 -1.20
C GLY A 132 27.39 13.23 -0.56
N GLN A 133 28.50 13.06 0.17
CA GLN A 133 28.85 11.79 0.80
C GLN A 133 27.92 11.45 1.97
N ASP A 134 27.67 12.41 2.87
CA ASP A 134 26.84 12.18 4.07
C ASP A 134 25.40 11.77 3.73
N ALA A 135 24.80 12.40 2.72
CA ALA A 135 23.45 12.06 2.27
C ALA A 135 23.42 10.70 1.55
N PHE A 136 24.48 10.37 0.80
CA PHE A 136 24.62 9.03 0.20
C PHE A 136 24.68 7.96 1.29
N ASP A 137 25.54 8.12 2.28
CA ASP A 137 25.72 7.13 3.36
C ASP A 137 24.44 6.97 4.19
N SER A 138 23.73 8.08 4.45
CA SER A 138 22.43 8.04 5.15
C SER A 138 21.36 7.28 4.36
N LEU A 139 21.27 7.49 3.04
CA LEU A 139 20.31 6.80 2.18
C LEU A 139 20.67 5.33 1.97
N GLU A 140 21.96 5.01 1.80
CA GLU A 140 22.44 3.64 1.74
C GLU A 140 22.07 2.87 3.01
N TYR A 141 22.34 3.48 4.18
CA TYR A 141 21.97 2.91 5.47
C TYR A 141 20.46 2.67 5.56
N PHE A 142 19.64 3.67 5.24
CA PHE A 142 18.19 3.54 5.25
C PHE A 142 17.69 2.41 4.32
N TYR A 143 18.18 2.33 3.08
CA TYR A 143 17.82 1.26 2.15
C TYR A 143 18.25 -0.12 2.66
N SER A 144 19.41 -0.21 3.31
CA SER A 144 19.86 -1.46 3.93
C SER A 144 18.92 -1.93 5.05
N LYS A 145 18.42 -1.00 5.87
CA LYS A 145 17.49 -1.31 6.96
C LYS A 145 16.13 -1.76 6.45
N ILE A 146 15.57 -1.08 5.44
CA ILE A 146 14.33 -1.50 4.78
C ILE A 146 14.48 -2.92 4.21
N LYS A 147 15.57 -3.18 3.49
CA LYS A 147 15.86 -4.52 2.96
C LYS A 147 15.86 -5.58 4.06
N ILE A 148 16.58 -5.33 5.17
CA ILE A 148 16.70 -6.30 6.27
C ILE A 148 15.34 -6.63 6.89
N VAL A 149 14.48 -5.64 7.15
CA VAL A 149 13.19 -5.91 7.81
C VAL A 149 12.22 -6.67 6.89
N PHE A 150 12.32 -6.48 5.58
CA PHE A 150 11.58 -7.27 4.58
C PHE A 150 12.13 -8.70 4.45
N GLU A 151 13.45 -8.87 4.35
CA GLU A 151 14.08 -10.19 4.22
C GLU A 151 13.90 -11.06 5.47
N LYS A 152 13.86 -10.44 6.66
CA LYS A 152 13.49 -11.10 7.91
C LYS A 152 12.00 -11.46 8.01
N GLY A 153 11.16 -10.96 7.11
CA GLY A 153 9.71 -11.17 7.14
C GLY A 153 9.03 -10.46 8.32
N LEU A 154 9.60 -9.35 8.82
CA LEU A 154 9.00 -8.59 9.93
C LEU A 154 7.81 -7.75 9.43
N VAL A 155 7.94 -7.21 8.22
CA VAL A 155 6.97 -6.31 7.61
C VAL A 155 6.55 -6.82 6.24
N GLY A 156 5.35 -6.41 5.83
CA GLY A 156 4.86 -6.50 4.46
C GLY A 156 4.56 -5.11 3.91
N GLY A 157 4.38 -5.06 2.59
CA GLY A 157 3.83 -3.89 1.89
C GLY A 157 2.38 -4.14 1.53
N CYS A 158 1.53 -3.14 1.61
CA CYS A 158 0.14 -3.26 1.21
C CYS A 158 -0.32 -2.10 0.35
N ARG A 159 -1.41 -2.37 -0.37
CA ARG A 159 -2.27 -1.34 -0.95
C ARG A 159 -3.65 -1.46 -0.35
N VAL A 160 -4.17 -0.35 0.16
CA VAL A 160 -5.51 -0.27 0.69
C VAL A 160 -6.32 0.70 -0.17
N ILE A 161 -7.47 0.21 -0.64
CA ILE A 161 -8.49 1.04 -1.27
C ILE A 161 -9.71 0.97 -0.38
N ALA A 162 -10.22 2.10 0.04
CA ALA A 162 -11.40 2.17 0.89
C ALA A 162 -12.26 3.35 0.49
N THR A 163 -13.53 3.32 0.87
CA THR A 163 -14.42 4.47 0.68
C THR A 163 -14.87 5.03 2.00
N LYS A 164 -15.00 6.35 2.11
CA LYS A 164 -15.68 6.98 3.24
C LYS A 164 -16.98 7.57 2.73
N PRO A 165 -18.15 7.05 3.16
CA PRO A 165 -19.41 7.66 2.79
C PRO A 165 -19.40 9.15 3.16
N ALA A 166 -19.81 10.01 2.22
CA ALA A 166 -20.07 11.41 2.54
C ALA A 166 -21.18 11.47 3.62
N ILE A 167 -20.99 12.35 4.61
CA ILE A 167 -22.00 12.62 5.65
C ILE A 167 -23.16 13.39 5.03
#